data_AF-A0A9D8DNU3-F1
#
_entry.id   AF-A0A9D8DNU3-F1
#
_cell.length_a   1.000
_cell.length_b   1.000
_cell.length_c   1.000
_cell.angle_alpha   90.00
_cell.angle_beta   90.00
_cell.angle_gamma   90.00
#
_symmetry.space_group_name_H-M   'P 1'
#
loop_
_entity.id
_entity.type
_entity.pdbx_description
1 polymer ?
#
loop_
_entity_poly.entity_id
_entity_poly.type
_entity_poly.pdbx_seq_one_letter_code
_entity_poly.pdbx_strand_id
1 'polypeptide(L)' 'GESMFHRVDDASKVALVALVELLDDHDATLLDCQWRTEHLASLGVVEIPRPEYLRRLGLALQRPLPAAFR' A
#
# COMPACT_ATOMS: atom_id res chain seq x y z
N GLY A 1 1.51 -11.13 -4.37
CA GLY A 1 2.57 -10.60 -5.24
C GLY A 1 2.11 -10.73 -6.66
N GLU A 2 1.26 -9.81 -7.11
CA GLU A 2 0.91 -9.72 -8.52
C GLU A 2 1.77 -8.61 -9.10
N SER A 3 2.68 -9.02 -9.97
CA SER A 3 3.68 -8.18 -10.63
C SER A 3 3.01 -7.00 -11.33
N MET A 4 3.35 -5.78 -10.92
CA MET A 4 2.88 -4.56 -11.57
C MET A 4 3.73 -4.33 -12.83
N PHE A 5 3.23 -4.71 -14.00
CA PHE A 5 3.88 -4.40 -15.29
C PHE A 5 3.36 -3.06 -15.84
N HIS A 6 4.26 -2.18 -16.25
CA HIS A 6 3.95 -0.89 -16.86
C HIS A 6 4.56 -0.85 -18.27
N ARG A 7 3.79 -0.42 -19.28
CA ARG A 7 4.23 -0.31 -20.69
C ARG A 7 4.79 1.10 -21.04
N VAL A 8 4.73 2.04 -20.11
CA VAL A 8 5.19 3.43 -20.26
C VAL A 8 5.80 3.86 -18.93
N ASP A 9 6.95 4.52 -18.97
CA ASP A 9 7.63 5.06 -17.79
C ASP A 9 6.66 5.98 -17.01
N ASP A 10 6.71 5.90 -15.67
CA ASP A 10 5.92 6.68 -14.70
C ASP A 10 4.43 6.32 -14.47
N ALA A 11 3.82 5.43 -15.24
CA ALA A 11 2.42 5.04 -15.03
C ALA A 11 2.16 4.37 -13.66
N SER A 12 3.13 3.61 -13.14
CA SER A 12 3.05 3.01 -11.81
C SER A 12 3.10 3.99 -10.66
N LYS A 13 3.78 5.13 -10.85
CA LYS A 13 3.88 6.16 -9.81
C LYS A 13 2.52 6.81 -9.59
N VAL A 14 1.86 7.18 -10.68
CA VAL A 14 0.52 7.79 -10.65
C VAL A 14 -0.51 6.81 -10.09
N ALA A 15 -0.47 5.55 -10.53
CA ALA A 15 -1.37 4.51 -10.01
C ALA A 15 -1.19 4.29 -8.50
N LEU A 16 0.05 4.30 -8.00
CA LEU A 16 0.34 4.10 -6.59
C LEU A 16 -0.03 5.32 -5.74
N VAL A 17 0.23 6.55 -6.22
CA VAL A 17 -0.20 7.78 -5.55
C VAL A 17 -1.73 7.80 -5.44
N ALA A 18 -2.44 7.54 -6.54
CA ALA A 18 -3.90 7.48 -6.53
C ALA A 18 -4.44 6.36 -5.62
N LEU A 19 -3.74 5.22 -5.54
CA LEU A 19 -4.08 4.16 -4.60
C LEU A 19 -3.88 4.61 -3.14
N VAL A 20 -2.80 5.32 -2.83
CA VAL A 20 -2.55 5.83 -1.48
C VAL A 20 -3.60 6.88 -1.09
N GLU A 21 -3.94 7.82 -1.98
CA GLU A 21 -4.99 8.80 -1.76
C GLU A 21 -6.36 8.13 -1.51
N LEU A 22 -6.72 7.14 -2.32
CA LEU A 22 -7.94 6.37 -2.15
C LEU A 22 -7.97 5.62 -0.81
N LEU A 23 -6.83 5.10 -0.37
CA LEU A 23 -6.71 4.36 0.89
C LEU A 23 -6.79 5.30 2.11
N ASP A 24 -6.23 6.51 2.02
CA ASP A 24 -6.27 7.52 3.08
C ASP A 24 -7.71 8.04 3.32
N ASP A 25 -8.46 8.29 2.23
CA ASP A 25 -9.88 8.68 2.27
C ASP A 25 -10.81 7.60 2.85
N HIS A 26 -10.29 6.39 3.05
CA HIS A 26 -11.06 5.19 3.39
C HIS A 26 -10.58 4.48 4.67
N ASP A 27 -9.82 5.18 5.52
CA ASP A 27 -9.26 4.67 6.78
C ASP A 27 -8.47 3.36 6.62
N ALA A 28 -7.81 3.17 5.48
CA ALA A 28 -6.96 2.00 5.30
C ALA A 28 -5.75 2.09 6.23
N THR A 29 -5.55 1.05 7.05
CA THR A 29 -4.54 1.09 8.11
C THR A 29 -3.21 0.41 7.74
N LEU A 30 -3.15 -0.29 6.60
CA LEU A 30 -1.96 -1.03 6.18
C LEU A 30 -1.93 -1.22 4.64
N LEU A 31 -0.87 -0.74 4.00
CA LEU A 31 -0.52 -1.04 2.61
C LEU A 31 0.82 -1.79 2.58
N ASP A 32 0.79 -3.05 2.14
CA ASP A 32 1.99 -3.89 2.05
C ASP A 32 2.58 -3.86 0.64
N CYS A 33 3.76 -3.24 0.51
CA CYS A 33 4.46 -3.13 -0.78
C CYS A 33 5.47 -4.28 -1.03
N GLN A 34 5.61 -5.24 -0.11
CA GLN A 34 6.49 -6.42 -0.12
C GLN A 34 8.02 -6.14 -0.23
N TRP A 35 8.45 -5.23 -1.12
CA TRP A 35 9.81 -4.74 -1.25
C TRP A 35 9.85 -3.22 -1.29
N ARG A 36 10.74 -2.62 -0.50
CA ARG A 36 11.04 -1.20 -0.59
C ARG A 36 11.94 -0.94 -1.79
N THR A 37 11.54 0.00 -2.64
CA THR A 37 12.42 0.65 -3.63
C THR A 37 12.61 2.11 -3.25
N GLU A 38 13.63 2.78 -3.78
CA GLU A 38 13.81 4.23 -3.56
C GLU A 38 12.58 5.03 -3.99
N HIS A 39 11.93 4.60 -5.08
CA HIS A 39 10.70 5.21 -5.54
C HIS A 39 9.57 5.08 -4.50
N LEU A 40 9.34 3.89 -3.94
CA LEU A 40 8.35 3.68 -2.88
C LEU A 40 8.67 4.49 -1.62
N ALA A 41 9.95 4.61 -1.27
CA ALA A 41 10.39 5.42 -0.15
C ALA A 41 10.05 6.91 -0.33
N SER A 42 10.18 7.45 -1.55
CA SER A 42 9.78 8.84 -1.85
C SER A 42 8.28 9.09 -1.71
N LEU A 43 7.47 8.04 -1.76
CA LEU A 43 6.02 8.09 -1.58
C LEU A 43 5.58 7.85 -0.13
N GLY A 44 6.54 7.81 0.82
CA GLY A 44 6.25 7.65 2.25
C GLY A 44 6.20 6.20 2.73
N VAL A 45 6.56 5.22 1.89
CA VAL A 45 6.69 3.83 2.33
C VAL A 45 7.88 3.69 3.27
N VAL A 46 7.62 3.14 4.46
CA VAL A 46 8.62 2.87 5.49
C VAL A 46 8.75 1.37 5.73
N GLU A 47 9.96 0.94 6.07
CA GLU A 47 10.17 -0.43 6.56
C GLU A 47 9.83 -0.51 8.04
N ILE A 48 9.13 -1.58 8.42
CA ILE A 48 8.80 -1.89 9.81
C ILE A 48 9.28 -3.31 10.15
N PRO A 49 9.66 -3.57 11.42
CA PRO A 49 10.01 -4.91 11.85
C PRO A 49 8.85 -5.90 11.64
N ARG A 50 9.17 -7.15 11.28
CA ARG A 50 8.17 -8.22 11.08
C ARG A 50 7.16 -8.37 12.24
N PRO A 51 7.55 -8.31 13.53
CA PRO A 51 6.58 -8.41 14.62
C PRO A 51 5.56 -7.26 14.62
N GLU A 52 6.00 -6.05 14.28
CA GLU A 52 5.13 -4.88 14.18
C GLU A 52 4.19 -4.98 12.98
N TYR A 53 4.69 -5.47 11.84
CA TYR A 53 3.85 -5.77 10.67
C TYR A 53 2.74 -6.76 11.02
N LEU A 54 3.06 -7.89 11.66
CA LEU A 54 2.06 -8.91 12.02
C LEU A 54 0.99 -8.37 12.98
N ARG A 55 1.39 -7.49 13.91
CA ARG A 55 0.46 -6.81 14.82
C ARG A 55 -0.50 -5.90 14.04
N ARG A 56 0.02 -5.07 13.12
CA ARG A 56 -0.81 -4.19 12.28
C ARG A 56 -1.71 -4.96 11.32
N LEU A 57 -1.21 -6.05 10.74
CA LEU A 57 -1.98 -6.94 9.88
C LEU A 57 -3.16 -7.55 10.63
N GLY A 58 -2.95 -8.04 11.85
CA GLY A 58 -4.02 -8.57 12.69
C GLY A 58 -5.13 -7.55 12.97
N LEU A 59 -4.78 -6.28 13.19
CA LEU A 59 -5.75 -5.20 13.36
C LEU A 59 -6.46 -4.84 12.05
N ALA A 60 -5.75 -4.81 10.93
CA ALA A 60 -6.31 -4.48 9.62
C ALA A 60 -7.35 -5.52 9.17
N LEU A 61 -7.10 -6.81 9.42
CA LEU A 61 -8.01 -7.90 9.09
C LEU A 61 -9.33 -7.90 9.88
N GLN A 62 -9.40 -7.17 11.00
CA GLN A 62 -10.64 -7.01 11.77
C GLN A 62 -11.54 -5.90 11.23
N ARG A 63 -11.06 -5.11 10.26
CA ARG A 63 -11.82 -4.01 9.66
C ARG A 63 -12.55 -4.51 8.40
N PRO A 64 -13.77 -4.02 8.13
CA PRO A 64 -14.42 -4.28 6.85
C PRO A 64 -13.62 -3.64 5.71
N LEU A 65 -13.63 -4.27 4.53
CA LEU A 65 -13.08 -3.65 3.32
C LEU A 65 -13.76 -2.29 3.09
N PRO A 66 -12.99 -1.24 2.71
CA PRO A 66 -13.59 0.02 2.35
C PRO A 66 -14.59 -0.12 1.21
N ALA A 67 -15.58 0.78 1.16
CA ALA A 67 -16.61 0.75 0.13
C ALA A 67 -16.05 0.82 -1.30
N ALA A 68 -14.91 1.49 -1.49
CA ALA A 68 -14.22 1.54 -2.79
C ALA A 68 -13.68 0.18 -3.27
N PHE A 69 -13.56 -0.80 -2.38
CA PHE A 69 -13.07 -2.15 -2.68
C PHE A 69 -14.14 -3.24 -2.51
N ARG A 70 -15.41 -2.85 -2.32
CA ARG A 70 -16.56 -3.76 -2.43
C ARG A 70 -17.07 -3.80 -3.87
#